data_AF-A0A9P4M6S1-F1
#
_entry.id   AF-A0A9P4M6S1-F1
#
_cell.length_a   1.000
_cell.length_b   1.000
_cell.length_c   1.000
_cell.angle_alpha   90.00
_cell.angle_beta   90.00
_cell.angle_gamma   90.00
#
_symmetry.space_group_name_H-M   'P 1'
#
loop_
_entity.id
_entity.type
_entity.pdbx_description
1 polymer ?
#
loop_
_entity_poly.entity_id
_entity_poly.type
_entity_poly.pdbx_seq_one_letter_code
_entity_poly.pdbx_strand_id
1 'polypeptide(L)'
;MASLPCPLPQVQEALEPYIHTRQETRRIREAIAQHFSSSVDSKLYTPLRLACPTPSANINEPPDGLDGLYRRYYDALRANIAARESYAAVKRELDEARDRSIASTVQPEDGHEDRNSVQTYLQLQRQRRQYNKLQIIQDTVRSLNEQAPQTINGDIGAVLKESLGEAPEAPKLILRPGASDAQLDGLIFRLKRELLLTKNTMDEAIRVNVETHEQTKSSPEPSVETQVYALRHARDQLIGWIEGELAKIGEDDSSIIESEKEENNAGELPSSEVAKEQIQTLYDKYVESRKRLVESVDSAVATANAQLSHPTQRSDPSANKKTQQESEGASLRFTDLITCVPNIVQASRTERSLIQQASYLRRQLGVASDDMRVTIQRLAGESYLVPPDASSMYDWARAATAKSNENDGFVREQLLAGRQSIDMVRDSLSKAEAKKLAMQQLRGDV
;
A
#
# COMPACT_ATOMS: atom_id res chain seq x y z
N MET A 1 -13.31 2.23 -49.49
CA MET A 1 -13.62 1.39 -48.31
C MET A 1 -13.85 2.36 -47.16
N ALA A 2 -15.05 2.35 -46.58
CA ALA A 2 -15.43 3.28 -45.53
C ALA A 2 -14.61 2.97 -44.26
N SER A 3 -13.76 3.92 -43.86
CA SER A 3 -12.99 3.86 -42.63
C SER A 3 -13.93 4.03 -41.44
N LEU A 4 -14.01 3.03 -40.58
CA LEU A 4 -14.63 3.17 -39.26
C LEU A 4 -13.88 4.28 -38.50
N PRO A 5 -14.58 5.22 -37.85
CA PRO A 5 -13.94 6.29 -37.10
C PRO A 5 -13.12 5.70 -35.94
N CYS A 6 -11.87 6.13 -35.81
CA CYS A 6 -10.98 5.69 -34.75
C CYS A 6 -11.55 6.13 -33.39
N PRO A 7 -11.51 5.30 -32.33
CA PRO A 7 -12.10 5.62 -31.04
C PRO A 7 -11.45 6.83 -30.33
N LEU A 8 -10.33 7.35 -30.84
CA LEU A 8 -9.61 8.52 -30.31
C LEU A 8 -9.25 9.50 -31.45
N PRO A 9 -9.99 10.61 -31.62
CA PRO A 9 -9.80 11.53 -32.74
C PRO A 9 -8.46 12.26 -32.71
N GLN A 10 -7.91 12.54 -31.52
CA GLN A 10 -6.58 13.17 -31.36
C GLN A 10 -5.44 12.27 -31.86
N VAL A 11 -5.55 10.95 -31.63
CA VAL A 11 -4.57 9.97 -32.14
C VAL A 11 -4.70 9.83 -33.65
N GLN A 12 -5.94 9.90 -34.17
CA GLN A 12 -6.16 9.92 -35.62
C GLN A 12 -5.54 11.17 -36.26
N GLU A 13 -5.70 12.36 -35.68
CA GLU A 13 -5.10 13.60 -36.19
C GLU A 13 -3.56 13.57 -36.13
N ALA A 14 -2.98 13.04 -35.05
CA ALA A 14 -1.53 12.90 -34.92
C ALA A 14 -0.94 11.86 -35.90
N LEU A 15 -1.69 10.80 -36.21
CA LEU A 15 -1.26 9.74 -37.12
C LEU A 15 -1.70 9.98 -38.57
N GLU A 16 -2.64 10.88 -38.84
CA GLU A 16 -3.10 11.24 -40.19
C GLU A 16 -1.94 11.54 -41.17
N PRO A 17 -0.90 12.33 -40.80
CA PRO A 17 0.22 12.56 -41.70
C PRO A 17 1.08 11.31 -41.98
N TYR A 18 0.96 10.25 -41.17
CA TYR A 18 1.73 9.00 -41.29
C TYR A 18 0.89 7.81 -41.80
N ILE A 19 -0.44 7.93 -41.82
CA ILE A 19 -1.37 6.91 -42.33
C ILE A 19 -1.58 7.18 -43.82
N HIS A 20 -0.78 6.51 -44.64
CA HIS A 20 -0.93 6.58 -46.09
C HIS A 20 -1.77 5.42 -46.62
N THR A 21 -2.48 5.65 -47.72
CA THR A 21 -3.18 4.58 -48.42
C THR A 21 -2.19 3.53 -48.95
N ARG A 22 -2.66 2.31 -49.21
CA ARG A 22 -1.81 1.23 -49.75
C ARG A 22 -1.13 1.60 -51.08
N GLN A 23 -1.75 2.49 -51.86
CA GLN A 23 -1.20 2.97 -53.12
C GLN A 23 -0.13 4.04 -52.90
N GLU A 24 -0.36 4.99 -51.98
CA GLU A 24 0.61 6.03 -51.61
C GLU A 24 1.83 5.43 -50.94
N THR A 25 1.66 4.52 -49.98
CA THR A 25 2.79 3.78 -49.36
C THR A 25 3.62 3.05 -50.41
N ARG A 26 2.98 2.46 -51.43
CA ARG A 26 3.69 1.82 -52.54
C ARG A 26 4.46 2.83 -53.38
N ARG A 27 3.86 3.97 -53.74
CA ARG A 27 4.53 5.05 -54.50
C ARG A 27 5.72 5.64 -53.72
N ILE A 28 5.55 5.90 -52.42
CA ILE A 28 6.61 6.39 -51.53
C ILE A 28 7.75 5.38 -51.48
N ARG A 29 7.45 4.09 -51.30
CA ARG A 29 8.47 3.02 -51.31
C ARG A 29 9.17 2.89 -52.66
N GLU A 30 8.45 3.04 -53.77
CA GLU A 30 9.02 3.04 -55.12
C GLU A 30 9.96 4.25 -55.31
N ALA A 31 9.57 5.45 -54.87
CA ALA A 31 10.42 6.64 -54.92
C ALA A 31 11.67 6.52 -54.04
N ILE A 32 11.53 5.98 -52.82
CA ILE A 32 12.65 5.71 -51.92
C ILE A 32 13.58 4.64 -52.51
N ALA A 33 13.03 3.56 -53.07
CA ALA A 33 13.81 2.53 -53.73
C ALA A 33 14.58 3.08 -54.94
N GLN A 34 13.98 4.01 -55.71
CA GLN A 34 14.67 4.70 -56.81
C GLN A 34 15.85 5.54 -56.28
N HIS A 35 15.65 6.31 -55.21
CA HIS A 35 16.70 7.14 -54.60
C HIS A 35 17.86 6.30 -54.01
N PHE A 36 17.55 5.15 -53.41
CA PHE A 36 18.58 4.22 -52.96
C PHE A 36 19.25 3.49 -54.12
N SER A 37 18.52 3.16 -55.19
CA SER A 37 19.10 2.54 -56.38
C SER A 37 20.03 3.46 -57.18
N SER A 38 19.85 4.78 -57.08
CA SER A 38 20.75 5.77 -57.70
C SER A 38 21.99 6.07 -56.86
N SER A 39 21.97 5.76 -55.57
CA SER A 39 23.05 6.10 -54.63
C SER A 39 23.87 4.90 -54.15
N VAL A 40 23.33 3.69 -54.29
CA VAL A 40 24.01 2.44 -53.96
C VAL A 40 24.09 1.59 -55.23
N ASP A 41 25.30 1.21 -55.62
CA ASP A 41 25.50 0.42 -56.82
C ASP A 41 24.69 -0.88 -56.79
N SER A 42 23.92 -1.05 -57.86
CA SER A 42 23.48 -2.32 -58.46
C SER A 42 22.24 -3.04 -57.90
N LYS A 43 21.18 -3.06 -58.74
CA LYS A 43 20.19 -4.13 -59.06
C LYS A 43 19.50 -4.94 -57.95
N LEU A 44 19.74 -4.66 -56.67
CA LEU A 44 19.33 -5.52 -55.56
C LEU A 44 18.12 -5.01 -54.76
N TYR A 45 17.67 -3.78 -55.00
CA TYR A 45 16.64 -3.12 -54.18
C TYR A 45 15.31 -3.01 -54.92
N THR A 46 14.47 -4.03 -54.77
CA THR A 46 13.01 -3.92 -55.01
C THR A 46 12.33 -3.42 -53.72
N PRO A 47 11.19 -2.73 -53.79
CA PRO A 47 10.53 -2.14 -52.61
C PRO A 47 10.11 -3.18 -51.53
N LEU A 48 10.00 -4.46 -51.90
CA LEU A 48 9.82 -5.56 -50.95
C LEU A 48 11.09 -5.93 -50.17
N ARG A 49 12.27 -5.75 -50.75
CA ARG A 49 13.56 -6.10 -50.12
C ARG A 49 14.03 -5.07 -49.09
N LEU A 50 13.56 -3.83 -49.17
CA LEU A 50 13.79 -2.82 -48.11
C LEU A 50 13.01 -3.16 -46.82
N ALA A 51 11.88 -3.88 -46.94
CA ALA A 51 11.13 -4.36 -45.78
C ALA A 51 11.75 -5.62 -45.15
N CYS A 52 12.60 -6.35 -45.89
CA CYS A 52 13.30 -7.54 -45.40
C CYS A 52 14.68 -7.65 -46.09
N PRO A 53 15.71 -6.98 -45.55
CA PRO A 53 17.04 -7.00 -46.16
C PRO A 53 17.62 -8.41 -46.06
N THR A 54 17.98 -8.98 -47.19
CA THR A 54 18.74 -10.24 -47.27
C THR A 54 20.16 -9.99 -46.76
N PRO A 55 20.78 -10.95 -46.03
CA PRO A 55 22.05 -10.77 -45.32
C PRO A 55 23.27 -10.58 -46.23
N SER A 56 23.12 -10.60 -47.56
CA SER A 56 24.21 -10.43 -48.53
C SER A 56 24.38 -9.00 -49.04
N ALA A 57 23.65 -8.04 -48.50
CA ALA A 57 23.75 -6.64 -48.89
C ALA A 57 24.88 -5.97 -48.11
N ASN A 58 26.08 -5.94 -48.70
CA ASN A 58 27.19 -5.12 -48.19
C ASN A 58 26.84 -3.65 -48.41
N ILE A 59 26.27 -3.01 -47.39
CA ILE A 59 25.98 -1.58 -47.44
C ILE A 59 27.30 -0.85 -47.17
N ASN A 60 28.00 -0.44 -48.24
CA ASN A 60 29.18 0.42 -48.17
C ASN A 60 28.78 1.86 -47.80
N GLU A 61 29.76 2.62 -47.28
CA GLU A 61 29.69 3.97 -46.69
C GLU A 61 28.51 4.84 -47.16
N PRO A 62 27.87 5.60 -46.23
CA PRO A 62 26.74 6.43 -46.57
C PRO A 62 27.15 7.42 -47.67
N PRO A 63 26.39 7.55 -48.77
CA PRO A 63 26.68 8.56 -49.78
C PRO A 63 26.60 9.95 -49.14
N ASP A 64 27.62 10.76 -49.39
CA ASP A 64 27.73 12.13 -48.85
C ASP A 64 26.51 12.95 -49.27
N GLY A 65 25.68 13.32 -48.28
CA GLY A 65 24.45 14.11 -48.49
C GLY A 65 23.19 13.58 -47.82
N LEU A 66 23.21 12.38 -47.22
CA LEU A 66 22.10 11.88 -46.41
C LEU A 66 22.12 12.51 -45.00
N ASP A 67 21.30 13.53 -44.78
CA ASP A 67 21.12 14.14 -43.45
C ASP A 67 19.75 13.81 -42.82
N GLY A 68 19.69 13.85 -41.49
CA GLY A 68 18.47 13.64 -40.71
C GLY A 68 18.00 12.18 -40.59
N LEU A 69 16.70 11.97 -40.80
CA LEU A 69 16.00 10.70 -40.54
C LEU A 69 16.55 9.53 -41.38
N TYR A 70 16.94 9.82 -42.62
CA TYR A 70 17.45 8.82 -43.56
C TYR A 70 18.81 8.24 -43.12
N ARG A 71 19.67 9.07 -42.51
CA ARG A 71 20.94 8.64 -41.92
C ARG A 71 20.70 7.72 -40.71
N ARG A 72 19.76 8.09 -39.82
CA ARG A 72 19.39 7.26 -38.68
C ARG A 72 18.81 5.90 -39.10
N TYR A 73 18.00 5.87 -40.14
CA TYR A 73 17.47 4.63 -40.70
C TYR A 73 18.59 3.75 -41.28
N TYR A 74 19.54 4.36 -41.98
CA TYR A 74 20.71 3.65 -42.52
C TYR A 74 21.60 3.08 -41.41
N ASP A 75 21.87 3.84 -40.34
CA ASP A 75 22.62 3.37 -39.17
C ASP A 75 21.89 2.23 -38.45
N ALA A 76 20.56 2.33 -38.31
CA ALA A 76 19.73 1.28 -37.74
C ALA A 76 19.72 0.00 -38.59
N LEU A 77 19.70 0.12 -39.92
CA LEU A 77 19.84 -1.03 -40.82
C LEU A 77 21.20 -1.71 -40.65
N ARG A 78 22.29 -0.94 -40.57
CA ARG A 78 23.64 -1.47 -40.34
C ARG A 78 23.74 -2.21 -39.01
N ALA A 79 23.20 -1.62 -37.93
CA ALA A 79 23.16 -2.26 -36.62
C ALA A 79 22.34 -3.56 -36.63
N ASN A 80 21.23 -3.61 -37.36
CA ASN A 80 20.39 -4.80 -37.49
C ASN A 80 21.13 -5.94 -38.22
N ILE A 81 21.83 -5.62 -39.31
CA ILE A 81 22.64 -6.61 -40.04
C ILE A 81 23.74 -7.17 -39.14
N ALA A 82 24.49 -6.31 -38.44
CA ALA A 82 25.54 -6.73 -37.50
C ALA A 82 24.99 -7.60 -36.36
N ALA A 83 23.82 -7.26 -35.80
CA ALA A 83 23.17 -8.05 -34.76
C ALA A 83 22.70 -9.42 -35.26
N ARG A 84 22.27 -9.52 -36.52
CA ARG A 84 21.88 -10.80 -37.13
C ARG A 84 23.09 -11.68 -37.39
N GLU A 85 24.21 -11.10 -37.80
CA GLU A 85 25.47 -11.83 -37.99
C GLU A 85 26.01 -12.36 -36.68
N SER A 86 26.02 -11.55 -35.61
CA SER A 86 26.45 -12.00 -34.28
C SER A 86 25.54 -13.10 -33.73
N TYR A 87 24.22 -12.97 -33.91
CA TYR A 87 23.28 -14.03 -33.55
C TYR A 87 23.52 -15.32 -34.34
N ALA A 88 23.76 -15.23 -35.65
CA ALA A 88 24.06 -16.39 -36.47
C ALA A 88 25.39 -17.05 -36.09
N ALA A 89 26.39 -16.28 -35.66
CA ALA A 89 27.66 -16.79 -35.14
C ALA A 89 27.46 -17.53 -33.81
N VAL A 90 26.78 -16.92 -32.84
CA VAL A 90 26.47 -17.55 -31.54
C VAL A 90 25.64 -18.81 -31.73
N LYS A 91 24.70 -18.80 -32.68
CA LYS A 91 23.90 -19.99 -33.00
C LYS A 91 24.77 -21.12 -33.54
N ARG A 92 25.71 -20.83 -34.45
CA ARG A 92 26.67 -21.82 -34.95
C ARG A 92 27.53 -22.40 -33.83
N GLU A 93 28.05 -21.56 -32.93
CA GLU A 93 28.83 -22.02 -31.77
C GLU A 93 28.02 -22.95 -30.85
N LEU A 94 26.73 -22.64 -30.65
CA LEU A 94 25.83 -23.46 -29.84
C LEU A 94 25.54 -24.80 -30.50
N ASP A 95 25.29 -24.80 -31.81
CA ASP A 95 25.07 -26.02 -32.58
C ASP A 95 26.34 -26.90 -32.57
N GLU A 96 27.54 -26.32 -32.71
CA GLU A 96 28.82 -27.04 -32.58
C GLU A 96 29.08 -27.57 -31.15
N ALA A 97 28.66 -26.84 -30.12
CA ALA A 97 28.77 -27.31 -28.73
C ALA A 97 27.80 -28.47 -28.45
N ARG A 98 26.59 -28.41 -29.03
CA ARG A 98 25.61 -29.48 -28.96
C ARG A 98 26.11 -30.73 -29.67
N ASP A 99 26.65 -30.60 -30.88
CA ASP A 99 27.17 -31.73 -31.65
C ASP A 99 28.38 -32.37 -30.97
N ARG A 100 29.26 -31.57 -30.34
CA ARG A 100 30.35 -32.07 -29.48
C ARG A 100 29.84 -32.86 -28.27
N SER A 101 28.78 -32.39 -27.61
CA SER A 101 28.15 -33.10 -26.49
C SER A 101 27.54 -34.43 -26.92
N ILE A 102 26.92 -34.47 -28.11
CA ILE A 102 26.30 -35.70 -28.64
C ILE A 102 27.39 -36.69 -29.05
N ALA A 103 28.45 -36.25 -29.73
CA ALA A 103 29.58 -37.11 -30.12
C ALA A 103 30.32 -37.71 -28.91
N SER A 104 30.38 -37.00 -27.78
CA SER A 104 30.96 -37.48 -26.52
C SER A 104 30.12 -38.56 -25.82
N THR A 105 28.85 -38.73 -26.18
CA THR A 105 27.89 -39.62 -25.48
C THR A 105 27.73 -41.00 -26.16
N VAL A 106 28.48 -41.29 -27.24
CA VAL A 106 28.29 -42.51 -28.07
C VAL A 106 29.23 -43.68 -27.69
N GLN A 107 29.94 -43.64 -26.55
CA GLN A 107 30.59 -44.86 -26.04
C GLN A 107 29.63 -45.61 -25.10
N PRO A 108 29.20 -46.85 -25.44
CA PRO A 108 28.27 -47.61 -24.63
C PRO A 108 29.06 -48.49 -23.66
N GLU A 109 29.39 -47.96 -22.48
CA GLU A 109 29.81 -48.78 -21.34
C GLU A 109 28.98 -48.31 -20.13
N ASP A 110 28.14 -49.21 -19.61
CA ASP A 110 27.46 -49.18 -18.30
C ASP A 110 26.48 -48.04 -17.96
N GLY A 111 25.23 -48.18 -18.43
CA GLY A 111 24.09 -47.30 -18.11
C GLY A 111 23.63 -47.24 -16.64
N HIS A 112 24.40 -47.80 -15.70
CA HIS A 112 24.13 -47.67 -14.26
C HIS A 112 25.00 -46.60 -13.57
N GLU A 113 26.18 -46.28 -14.10
CA GLU A 113 27.01 -45.19 -13.56
C GLU A 113 26.55 -43.81 -14.05
N ASP A 114 26.02 -43.73 -15.28
CA ASP A 114 25.53 -42.47 -15.87
C ASP A 114 24.35 -41.85 -15.12
N ARG A 115 23.44 -42.68 -14.60
CA ARG A 115 22.30 -42.16 -13.84
C ARG A 115 22.74 -41.56 -12.51
N ASN A 116 23.76 -42.15 -11.88
CA ASN A 116 24.33 -41.66 -10.64
C ASN A 116 25.25 -40.45 -10.88
N SER A 117 26.01 -40.42 -11.98
CA SER A 117 26.84 -39.27 -12.37
C SER A 117 25.99 -38.05 -12.76
N VAL A 118 24.88 -38.25 -13.47
CA VAL A 118 23.92 -37.17 -13.79
C VAL A 118 23.21 -36.68 -12.54
N GLN A 119 22.81 -37.58 -11.62
CA GLN A 119 22.18 -37.18 -10.36
C GLN A 119 23.15 -36.40 -9.46
N THR A 120 24.41 -36.84 -9.35
CA THR A 120 25.45 -36.13 -8.59
C THR A 120 25.81 -34.79 -9.25
N TYR A 121 25.85 -34.71 -10.57
CA TYR A 121 26.04 -33.45 -11.31
C TYR A 121 24.87 -32.48 -11.11
N LEU A 122 23.63 -32.97 -11.13
CA LEU A 122 22.45 -32.14 -10.84
C LEU A 122 22.43 -31.65 -9.39
N GLN A 123 22.85 -32.50 -8.44
CA GLN A 123 23.03 -32.09 -7.05
C GLN A 123 24.11 -31.02 -6.92
N LEU A 124 25.26 -31.19 -7.59
CA LEU A 124 26.34 -30.20 -7.63
C LEU A 124 25.86 -28.87 -8.24
N GLN A 125 25.08 -28.91 -9.32
CA GLN A 125 24.49 -27.72 -9.94
C GLN A 125 23.50 -27.01 -9.00
N ARG A 126 22.67 -27.76 -8.28
CA ARG A 126 21.78 -27.21 -7.25
C ARG A 126 22.57 -26.55 -6.12
N GLN A 127 23.64 -27.20 -5.67
CA GLN A 127 24.54 -26.65 -4.64
C GLN A 127 25.25 -25.38 -5.13
N ARG A 128 25.76 -25.34 -6.37
CA ARG A 128 26.35 -24.14 -6.97
C ARG A 128 25.36 -22.99 -7.09
N ARG A 129 24.10 -23.28 -7.45
CA ARG A 129 23.03 -22.26 -7.48
C ARG A 129 22.72 -21.73 -6.08
N GLN A 130 22.68 -22.60 -5.07
CA GLN A 130 22.48 -22.18 -3.68
C GLN A 130 23.66 -21.34 -3.18
N TYR A 131 24.89 -21.75 -3.50
CA TYR A 131 26.09 -21.00 -3.18
C TYR A 131 26.09 -19.61 -3.83
N ASN A 132 25.76 -19.51 -5.13
CA ASN A 132 25.66 -18.21 -5.80
C ASN A 132 24.59 -17.31 -5.18
N LYS A 133 23.44 -17.86 -4.78
CA LYS A 133 22.41 -17.11 -4.05
C LYS A 133 22.94 -16.59 -2.71
N LEU A 134 23.64 -17.44 -1.95
CA LEU A 134 24.26 -17.04 -0.69
C LEU A 134 25.36 -16.01 -0.89
N GLN A 135 26.16 -16.12 -1.95
CA GLN A 135 27.18 -15.14 -2.30
C GLN A 135 26.56 -13.80 -2.66
N ILE A 136 25.46 -13.77 -3.43
CA ILE A 136 24.72 -12.53 -3.70
C ILE A 136 24.20 -11.93 -2.39
N ILE A 137 23.60 -12.73 -1.51
CA ILE A 137 23.14 -12.24 -0.20
C ILE A 137 24.33 -11.69 0.60
N GLN A 138 25.46 -12.39 0.63
CA GLN A 138 26.67 -11.94 1.32
C GLN A 138 27.23 -10.65 0.72
N ASP A 139 27.25 -10.52 -0.60
CA ASP A 139 27.74 -9.33 -1.31
C ASP A 139 26.79 -8.15 -1.12
N THR A 140 25.47 -8.37 -1.10
CA THR A 140 24.49 -7.34 -0.75
C THR A 140 24.59 -6.93 0.71
N VAL A 141 24.77 -7.86 1.65
CA VAL A 141 24.99 -7.54 3.07
C VAL A 141 26.32 -6.80 3.25
N ARG A 142 27.38 -7.19 2.52
CA ARG A 142 28.66 -6.48 2.52
C ARG A 142 28.50 -5.07 1.95
N SER A 143 27.81 -4.92 0.82
CA SER A 143 27.47 -3.62 0.23
C SER A 143 26.64 -2.77 1.20
N LEU A 144 25.65 -3.36 1.90
CA LEU A 144 24.83 -2.65 2.88
C LEU A 144 25.62 -2.27 4.13
N ASN A 145 26.59 -3.07 4.56
CA ASN A 145 27.51 -2.72 5.65
C ASN A 145 28.54 -1.68 5.24
N GLU A 146 29.05 -1.73 4.01
CA GLU A 146 29.87 -0.67 3.41
C GLU A 146 29.06 0.62 3.20
N GLN A 147 27.73 0.49 3.03
CA GLN A 147 26.76 1.59 2.95
C GLN A 147 26.12 1.95 4.31
N ALA A 148 26.53 1.33 5.42
CA ALA A 148 26.09 1.71 6.75
C ALA A 148 26.87 2.96 7.23
N PRO A 149 26.22 3.81 8.03
CA PRO A 149 26.00 5.21 7.65
C PRO A 149 27.29 6.02 7.74
N GLN A 150 27.65 6.67 6.64
CA GLN A 150 28.11 8.05 6.80
C GLN A 150 27.06 8.72 7.67
N THR A 151 27.45 9.18 8.85
CA THR A 151 26.57 9.87 9.79
C THR A 151 25.99 11.09 9.07
N ILE A 152 24.85 10.89 8.40
CA ILE A 152 24.02 11.98 7.90
C ILE A 152 23.37 12.55 9.16
N ASN A 153 24.10 13.44 9.83
CA ASN A 153 23.56 14.39 10.80
C ASN A 153 22.72 15.45 10.05
N GLY A 154 21.91 15.00 9.11
CA GLY A 154 21.15 15.79 8.17
C GLY A 154 19.82 15.09 7.94
N ASP A 155 18.77 15.90 7.94
CA ASP A 155 17.39 15.45 7.88
C ASP A 155 17.19 14.50 6.68
N ILE A 156 16.85 13.23 6.97
CA ILE A 156 16.65 12.19 5.95
C ILE A 156 15.59 12.64 4.94
N GLY A 157 14.67 13.51 5.36
CA GLY A 157 13.68 14.15 4.50
C GLY A 157 14.27 15.07 3.42
N ALA A 158 15.41 15.74 3.67
CA ALA A 158 16.04 16.62 2.70
C ALA A 158 16.73 15.84 1.57
N VAL A 159 17.42 14.75 1.92
CA VAL A 159 18.10 13.88 0.94
C VAL A 159 17.08 13.08 0.12
N LEU A 160 15.96 12.67 0.73
CA LEU A 160 14.85 12.05 -0.01
C LEU A 160 14.14 13.05 -0.93
N LYS A 161 13.93 14.31 -0.51
CA LYS A 161 13.36 15.36 -1.36
C LYS A 161 14.24 15.69 -2.56
N GLU A 162 15.56 15.67 -2.39
CA GLU A 162 16.52 15.98 -3.46
C GLU A 162 16.69 14.81 -4.45
N SER A 163 16.57 13.56 -4.00
CA SER A 163 16.77 12.37 -4.84
C SER A 163 15.49 11.80 -5.46
N LEU A 164 14.35 11.87 -4.78
CA LEU A 164 13.07 11.31 -5.23
C LEU A 164 12.02 12.37 -5.59
N GLY A 165 12.28 13.66 -5.34
CA GLY A 165 11.25 14.69 -5.40
C GLY A 165 10.27 14.61 -4.23
N GLU A 166 9.45 15.65 -4.07
CA GLU A 166 8.45 15.70 -2.99
C GLU A 166 7.39 14.62 -3.22
N ALA A 167 7.28 13.68 -2.26
CA ALA A 167 6.29 12.62 -2.32
C ALA A 167 4.89 13.27 -2.42
N PRO A 168 4.03 12.83 -3.35
CA PRO A 168 2.68 13.36 -3.46
C PRO A 168 1.97 13.15 -2.13
N GLU A 169 1.44 14.25 -1.56
CA GLU A 169 0.69 14.18 -0.33
C GLU A 169 -0.53 13.29 -0.58
N ALA A 170 -0.67 12.23 0.23
CA ALA A 170 -1.83 11.34 0.12
C ALA A 170 -3.09 12.21 0.15
N PRO A 171 -4.07 11.99 -0.74
CA PRO A 171 -5.20 12.87 -0.91
C PRO A 171 -5.92 13.02 0.42
N LYS A 172 -5.70 14.15 1.09
CA LYS A 172 -6.58 14.62 2.12
C LYS A 172 -7.86 14.92 1.35
N LEU A 173 -8.85 14.06 1.52
CA LEU A 173 -10.23 14.33 1.14
C LEU A 173 -10.62 15.62 1.87
N ILE A 174 -10.37 16.77 1.23
CA ILE A 174 -10.88 18.06 1.65
C ILE A 174 -12.38 17.98 1.33
N LEU A 175 -13.14 17.42 2.27
CA LEU A 175 -14.54 17.77 2.43
C LEU A 175 -14.53 19.27 2.74
N ARG A 176 -14.75 20.06 1.70
CA ARG A 176 -14.94 21.51 1.77
C ARG A 176 -15.93 21.79 2.92
N PRO A 177 -15.53 22.44 4.02
CA PRO A 177 -16.41 22.66 5.15
C PRO A 177 -17.43 23.73 4.72
N GLY A 178 -18.63 23.30 4.36
CA GLY A 178 -19.70 24.18 3.88
C GLY A 178 -20.59 23.64 2.75
N ALA A 179 -20.42 22.39 2.29
CA ALA A 179 -21.40 21.78 1.40
C ALA A 179 -22.69 21.52 2.18
N SER A 180 -23.78 22.19 1.80
CA SER A 180 -25.10 22.01 2.41
C SER A 180 -25.51 20.54 2.42
N ASP A 181 -26.27 20.11 3.44
CA ASP A 181 -26.74 18.72 3.59
C ASP A 181 -27.42 18.18 2.30
N ALA A 182 -28.01 19.05 1.48
CA ALA A 182 -28.59 18.70 0.18
C ALA A 182 -27.55 18.25 -0.88
N GLN A 183 -26.33 18.80 -0.87
CA GLN A 183 -25.24 18.35 -1.74
C GLN A 183 -24.65 17.03 -1.26
N LEU A 184 -24.54 16.83 0.06
CA LEU A 184 -24.14 15.55 0.64
C LEU A 184 -25.16 14.45 0.33
N ASP A 185 -26.45 14.74 0.48
CA ASP A 185 -27.52 13.83 0.09
C ASP A 185 -27.47 13.53 -1.41
N GLY A 186 -27.23 14.53 -2.26
CA GLY A 186 -27.04 14.34 -3.70
C GLY A 186 -25.85 13.41 -4.04
N LEU A 187 -24.73 13.57 -3.34
CA LEU A 187 -23.55 12.69 -3.48
C LEU A 187 -23.84 11.28 -2.95
N ILE A 188 -24.56 11.15 -1.83
CA ILE A 188 -24.99 9.87 -1.27
C ILE A 188 -25.96 9.16 -2.23
N PHE A 189 -26.90 9.88 -2.85
CA PHE A 189 -27.79 9.32 -3.87
C PHE A 189 -27.03 8.88 -5.11
N ARG A 190 -26.05 9.66 -5.57
CA ARG A 190 -25.17 9.27 -6.67
C ARG A 190 -24.38 8.01 -6.32
N LEU A 191 -23.79 7.94 -5.13
CA LEU A 191 -23.06 6.77 -4.67
C LEU A 191 -23.98 5.55 -4.52
N LYS A 192 -25.18 5.70 -3.95
CA LYS A 192 -26.17 4.62 -3.87
C LYS A 192 -26.60 4.14 -5.26
N ARG A 193 -26.76 5.05 -6.21
CA ARG A 193 -27.08 4.70 -7.61
C ARG A 193 -25.93 3.92 -8.25
N GLU A 194 -24.69 4.40 -8.14
CA GLU A 194 -23.53 3.69 -8.67
C GLU A 194 -23.32 2.33 -7.98
N LEU A 195 -23.54 2.24 -6.67
CA LEU A 195 -23.49 0.98 -5.94
C LEU A 195 -24.55 0.00 -6.43
N LEU A 196 -25.78 0.46 -6.71
CA LEU A 196 -26.81 -0.40 -7.26
C LEU A 196 -26.50 -0.84 -8.69
N LEU A 197 -25.94 0.05 -9.52
CA LEU A 197 -25.52 -0.29 -10.88
C LEU A 197 -24.39 -1.32 -10.87
N THR A 198 -23.33 -1.07 -10.09
CA THR A 198 -22.20 -1.99 -9.92
C THR A 198 -22.65 -3.35 -9.37
N LYS A 199 -23.53 -3.35 -8.36
CA LYS A 199 -24.13 -4.59 -7.84
C LYS A 199 -24.89 -5.34 -8.93
N ASN A 200 -25.71 -4.66 -9.73
CA ASN A 200 -26.46 -5.31 -10.81
C ASN A 200 -25.51 -5.88 -11.88
N THR A 201 -24.46 -5.15 -12.27
CA THR A 201 -23.45 -5.66 -13.22
C THR A 201 -22.68 -6.85 -12.65
N MET A 202 -22.43 -6.87 -11.34
CA MET A 202 -21.77 -7.99 -10.66
C MET A 202 -22.69 -9.21 -10.62
N ASP A 203 -23.96 -9.02 -10.25
CA ASP A 203 -24.96 -10.09 -10.24
C ASP A 203 -25.15 -10.68 -11.65
N GLU A 204 -25.17 -9.85 -12.71
CA GLU A 204 -25.22 -10.29 -14.10
C GLU A 204 -23.97 -11.08 -14.52
N ALA A 205 -22.77 -10.60 -14.17
CA ALA A 205 -21.51 -11.31 -14.43
C ALA A 205 -21.45 -12.65 -13.70
N ILE A 206 -21.95 -12.73 -12.45
CA ILE A 206 -22.05 -13.98 -11.69
C ILE A 206 -23.01 -14.95 -12.37
N ARG A 207 -24.17 -14.48 -12.86
CA ARG A 207 -25.13 -15.33 -13.57
C ARG A 207 -24.56 -15.88 -14.87
N VAL A 208 -23.90 -15.06 -15.67
CA VAL A 208 -23.21 -15.50 -16.91
C VAL A 208 -22.11 -16.52 -16.58
N ASN A 209 -21.36 -16.32 -15.49
CA ASN A 209 -20.35 -17.28 -15.05
C ASN A 209 -20.97 -18.62 -14.62
N VAL A 210 -22.11 -18.61 -13.92
CA VAL A 210 -22.82 -19.85 -13.55
C VAL A 210 -23.35 -20.57 -14.79
N GLU A 211 -23.98 -19.85 -15.72
CA GLU A 211 -24.52 -20.40 -16.97
C GLU A 211 -23.42 -21.02 -17.86
N THR A 212 -22.26 -20.35 -17.97
CA THR A 212 -21.10 -20.89 -18.70
C THR A 212 -20.46 -22.07 -17.97
N HIS A 213 -20.47 -22.10 -16.64
CA HIS A 213 -19.97 -23.22 -15.85
C HIS A 213 -20.91 -24.45 -15.90
N GLU A 214 -22.21 -24.25 -16.10
CA GLU A 214 -23.18 -25.33 -16.32
C GLU A 214 -23.11 -25.87 -17.76
N GLN A 215 -22.87 -25.01 -18.75
CA GLN A 215 -22.67 -25.41 -20.15
C GLN A 215 -21.32 -26.11 -20.40
N THR A 216 -20.29 -25.83 -19.62
CA THR A 216 -18.98 -26.51 -19.72
C THR A 216 -18.96 -27.88 -19.04
N LYS A 217 -19.88 -28.16 -18.11
CA LYS A 217 -20.04 -29.51 -17.50
C LYS A 217 -20.66 -30.55 -18.44
N SER A 218 -21.32 -30.13 -19.52
CA SER A 218 -21.98 -31.01 -20.50
C SER A 218 -21.20 -31.19 -21.81
N SER A 219 -20.04 -30.53 -21.96
CA SER A 219 -19.20 -30.56 -23.16
C SER A 219 -17.93 -31.40 -22.90
N PRO A 220 -17.41 -32.17 -23.89
CA PRO A 220 -16.18 -32.95 -23.73
C PRO A 220 -14.96 -32.04 -23.46
N GLU A 221 -13.92 -32.59 -22.82
CA GLU A 221 -12.70 -31.88 -22.44
C GLU A 221 -12.15 -31.00 -23.58
N PRO A 222 -11.83 -29.72 -23.31
CA PRO A 222 -11.33 -28.82 -24.33
C PRO A 222 -9.96 -29.27 -24.84
N SER A 223 -9.78 -29.24 -26.16
CA SER A 223 -8.48 -29.44 -26.81
C SER A 223 -7.41 -28.49 -26.23
N VAL A 224 -6.18 -28.96 -26.09
CA VAL A 224 -5.03 -28.17 -25.58
C VAL A 224 -4.87 -26.85 -26.34
N GLU A 225 -5.18 -26.84 -27.64
CA GLU A 225 -5.12 -25.62 -28.47
C GLU A 225 -6.16 -24.57 -28.07
N THR A 226 -7.38 -24.99 -27.69
CA THR A 226 -8.42 -24.06 -27.23
C THR A 226 -8.14 -23.56 -25.82
N GLN A 227 -7.50 -24.37 -24.97
CA GLN A 227 -7.04 -23.94 -23.65
C GLN A 227 -5.91 -22.90 -23.75
N VAL A 228 -4.94 -23.12 -24.64
CA VAL A 228 -3.87 -22.14 -24.88
C VAL A 228 -4.43 -20.84 -25.49
N TYR A 229 -5.40 -20.93 -26.40
CA TYR A 229 -6.08 -19.77 -26.95
C TYR A 229 -6.85 -18.99 -25.88
N ALA A 230 -7.61 -19.68 -25.02
CA ALA A 230 -8.35 -19.06 -23.92
C ALA A 230 -7.42 -18.38 -22.90
N LEU A 231 -6.29 -19.00 -22.57
CA LEU A 231 -5.29 -18.41 -21.68
C LEU A 231 -4.63 -17.16 -22.28
N ARG A 232 -4.33 -17.18 -23.58
CA ARG A 232 -3.83 -15.99 -24.29
C ARG A 232 -4.88 -14.88 -24.29
N HIS A 233 -6.12 -15.22 -24.57
CA HIS A 233 -7.21 -14.25 -24.57
C HIS A 233 -7.46 -13.65 -23.17
N ALA A 234 -7.45 -14.46 -22.11
CA ALA A 234 -7.55 -13.99 -20.73
C ALA A 234 -6.37 -13.09 -20.34
N ARG A 235 -5.15 -13.44 -20.76
CA ARG A 235 -3.97 -12.59 -20.56
C ARG A 235 -4.14 -11.24 -21.25
N ASP A 236 -4.55 -11.23 -22.50
CA ASP A 236 -4.69 -10.00 -23.28
C ASP A 236 -5.84 -9.12 -22.73
N GLN A 237 -6.93 -9.72 -22.23
CA GLN A 237 -7.98 -8.98 -21.50
C GLN A 237 -7.48 -8.38 -20.17
N LEU A 238 -6.70 -9.13 -19.39
CA LEU A 238 -6.12 -8.61 -18.14
C LEU A 238 -5.15 -7.46 -18.41
N ILE A 239 -4.34 -7.57 -19.46
CA ILE A 239 -3.45 -6.48 -19.90
C ILE A 239 -4.29 -5.26 -20.27
N GLY A 240 -5.33 -5.41 -21.09
CA GLY A 240 -6.22 -4.31 -21.45
C GLY A 240 -6.94 -3.68 -20.26
N TRP A 241 -7.34 -4.48 -19.26
CA TRP A 241 -7.94 -3.97 -18.02
C TRP A 241 -6.93 -3.18 -17.18
N ILE A 242 -5.70 -3.70 -17.02
CA ILE A 242 -4.62 -3.02 -16.30
C ILE A 242 -4.25 -1.71 -17.01
N GLU A 243 -4.06 -1.74 -18.33
CA GLU A 243 -3.76 -0.56 -19.14
C GLU A 243 -4.89 0.48 -19.05
N GLY A 244 -6.15 0.03 -19.07
CA GLY A 244 -7.31 0.89 -18.91
C GLY A 244 -7.43 1.52 -17.52
N GLU A 245 -7.12 0.78 -16.46
CA GLU A 245 -7.08 1.34 -15.10
C GLU A 245 -5.89 2.27 -14.88
N LEU A 246 -4.72 1.98 -15.47
CA LEU A 246 -3.56 2.86 -15.42
C LEU A 246 -3.77 4.17 -16.19
N ALA A 247 -4.53 4.14 -17.30
CA ALA A 247 -4.83 5.34 -18.07
C ALA A 247 -5.77 6.32 -17.33
N LYS A 248 -6.72 5.82 -16.53
CA LYS A 248 -7.65 6.66 -15.74
C LYS A 248 -6.97 7.44 -14.62
N ILE A 249 -5.81 7.01 -14.17
CA ILE A 249 -5.05 7.65 -13.09
C ILE A 249 -4.31 8.93 -13.59
N GLY A 250 -4.17 9.12 -14.91
CA GLY A 250 -3.40 10.23 -15.48
C GLY A 250 -4.16 11.50 -15.88
N GLU A 251 -5.50 11.51 -15.92
CA GLU A 251 -6.28 12.60 -16.53
C GLU A 251 -6.86 13.65 -15.55
N ASP A 252 -6.95 13.38 -14.24
CA ASP A 252 -7.66 14.27 -13.29
C ASP A 252 -6.77 15.33 -12.57
N ASP A 253 -5.44 15.24 -12.68
CA ASP A 253 -4.52 16.00 -11.81
C ASP A 253 -3.95 17.31 -12.39
N SER A 254 -4.33 17.74 -13.60
CA SER A 254 -3.64 18.84 -14.29
C SER A 254 -4.25 20.24 -14.15
N SER A 255 -5.22 20.50 -13.25
CA SER A 255 -5.95 21.79 -13.24
C SER A 255 -6.04 22.58 -11.92
N ILE A 256 -5.41 22.15 -10.82
CA ILE A 256 -5.60 22.81 -9.51
C ILE A 256 -4.29 22.94 -8.74
N ILE A 257 -3.30 23.65 -9.28
CA ILE A 257 -2.07 23.97 -8.53
C ILE A 257 -1.71 25.44 -8.76
N GLU A 258 -2.44 26.35 -8.10
CA GLU A 258 -1.95 27.70 -7.81
C GLU A 258 -2.71 28.23 -6.58
N SER A 259 -1.96 28.60 -5.54
CA SER A 259 -2.38 28.90 -4.16
C SER A 259 -2.46 27.62 -3.32
N GLU A 260 -1.67 27.42 -2.26
CA GLU A 260 -1.54 28.27 -1.08
C GLU A 260 -0.18 28.04 -0.40
N LYS A 261 0.47 29.14 0.04
CA LYS A 261 1.58 29.12 0.99
C LYS A 261 1.01 29.46 2.36
N GLU A 262 0.96 28.51 3.29
CA GLU A 262 0.72 28.81 4.70
C GLU A 262 1.66 28.04 5.64
N GLU A 263 2.50 28.85 6.29
CA GLU A 263 2.95 28.81 7.68
C GLU A 263 3.19 27.47 8.40
N ASN A 264 4.48 27.15 8.51
CA ASN A 264 5.04 26.24 9.50
C ASN A 264 4.74 26.72 10.93
N ASN A 265 3.82 26.05 11.62
CA ASN A 265 3.76 26.08 13.08
C ASN A 265 4.52 24.86 13.64
N ALA A 266 5.73 25.14 14.14
CA ALA A 266 6.58 24.20 14.84
C ALA A 266 5.91 23.79 16.17
N GLY A 267 5.24 22.64 16.16
CA GLY A 267 4.82 21.92 17.35
C GLY A 267 5.99 21.12 17.93
N GLU A 268 6.47 21.61 19.06
CA GLU A 268 7.50 21.07 19.95
C GLU A 268 7.47 19.53 20.09
N LEU A 269 8.55 18.88 19.63
CA LEU A 269 8.79 17.45 19.83
C LEU A 269 8.89 17.16 21.34
N PRO A 270 8.12 16.22 21.91
CA PRO A 270 8.31 15.83 23.31
C PRO A 270 9.71 15.24 23.48
N SER A 271 10.41 15.67 24.52
CA SER A 271 11.76 15.23 24.90
C SER A 271 11.93 13.71 24.75
N SER A 272 13.05 13.30 24.13
CA SER A 272 13.42 11.90 23.81
C SER A 272 13.22 10.89 24.95
N GLU A 273 13.25 11.33 26.20
CA GLU A 273 13.04 10.51 27.39
C GLU A 273 11.58 10.06 27.57
N VAL A 274 10.61 10.96 27.31
CA VAL A 274 9.16 10.64 27.38
C VAL A 274 8.78 9.64 26.29
N ALA A 275 9.38 9.74 25.11
CA ALA A 275 9.18 8.77 24.03
C ALA A 275 9.72 7.38 24.39
N LYS A 276 10.86 7.30 25.08
CA LYS A 276 11.44 6.02 25.54
C LYS A 276 10.58 5.37 26.62
N GLU A 277 10.07 6.14 27.58
CA GLU A 277 9.15 5.64 28.61
C GLU A 277 7.84 5.13 27.99
N GLN A 278 7.29 5.84 27.00
CA GLN A 278 6.12 5.37 26.25
C GLN A 278 6.40 4.07 25.51
N ILE A 279 7.55 3.93 24.85
CA ILE A 279 7.92 2.68 24.17
C ILE A 279 8.08 1.53 25.16
N GLN A 280 8.70 1.76 26.32
CA GLN A 280 8.85 0.75 27.37
C GLN A 280 7.48 0.29 27.89
N THR A 281 6.57 1.22 28.21
CA THR A 281 5.23 0.86 28.68
C THR A 281 4.41 0.11 27.63
N LEU A 282 4.59 0.41 26.34
CA LEU A 282 3.96 -0.33 25.25
C LEU A 282 4.57 -1.74 25.09
N TYR A 283 5.88 -1.86 25.26
CA TYR A 283 6.57 -3.15 25.21
C TYR A 283 6.18 -4.05 26.38
N ASP A 284 6.05 -3.50 27.59
CA ASP A 284 5.58 -4.23 28.76
C ASP A 284 4.15 -4.75 28.58
N LYS A 285 3.25 -3.91 28.06
CA LYS A 285 1.88 -4.31 27.70
C LYS A 285 1.88 -5.44 26.66
N TYR A 286 2.76 -5.37 25.66
CA TYR A 286 2.91 -6.42 24.66
C TYR A 286 3.37 -7.74 25.31
N VAL A 287 4.40 -7.69 26.16
CA VAL A 287 4.91 -8.88 26.87
C VAL A 287 3.85 -9.49 27.78
N GLU A 288 3.10 -8.67 28.53
CA GLU A 288 1.98 -9.14 29.35
C GLU A 288 0.90 -9.81 28.51
N SER A 289 0.50 -9.20 27.38
CA SER A 289 -0.49 -9.79 26.50
C SER A 289 -0.04 -11.13 25.92
N ARG A 290 1.26 -11.27 25.61
CA ARG A 290 1.84 -12.51 25.11
C ARG A 290 1.93 -13.58 26.17
N LYS A 291 2.26 -13.22 27.42
CA LYS A 291 2.22 -14.14 28.57
C LYS A 291 0.80 -14.66 28.81
N ARG A 292 -0.20 -13.77 28.84
CA ARG A 292 -1.62 -14.16 28.99
C ARG A 292 -2.08 -15.08 27.85
N LEU A 293 -1.63 -14.83 26.62
CA LEU A 293 -1.96 -15.70 25.49
C LEU A 293 -1.35 -17.09 25.68
N VAL A 294 -0.06 -17.18 26.04
CA VAL A 294 0.60 -18.47 26.31
C VAL A 294 -0.10 -19.21 27.44
N GLU A 295 -0.41 -18.54 28.56
CA GLU A 295 -1.18 -19.13 29.67
C GLU A 295 -2.56 -19.63 29.22
N SER A 296 -3.26 -18.88 28.36
CA SER A 296 -4.56 -19.30 27.82
C SER A 296 -4.44 -20.53 26.92
N VAL A 297 -3.39 -20.61 26.09
CA VAL A 297 -3.12 -21.77 25.23
C VAL A 297 -2.72 -22.98 26.07
N ASP A 298 -1.85 -22.81 27.06
CA ASP A 298 -1.45 -23.87 27.98
C ASP A 298 -2.65 -24.39 28.77
N SER A 299 -3.56 -23.50 29.21
CA SER A 299 -4.81 -23.89 29.88
C SER A 299 -5.80 -24.60 28.93
N ALA A 300 -5.87 -24.21 27.66
CA ALA A 300 -6.69 -24.86 26.65
C ALA A 300 -6.14 -26.26 26.29
N VAL A 301 -4.81 -26.40 26.22
CA VAL A 301 -4.15 -27.69 26.00
C VAL A 301 -4.30 -28.59 27.23
N ALA A 302 -4.16 -28.05 28.45
CA ALA A 302 -4.38 -28.79 29.68
C ALA A 302 -5.82 -29.28 29.83
N THR A 303 -6.82 -28.46 29.46
CA THR A 303 -8.23 -28.86 29.49
C THR A 303 -8.59 -29.86 28.39
N ALA A 304 -8.01 -29.73 27.19
CA ALA A 304 -8.15 -30.73 26.12
C ALA A 304 -7.56 -32.09 26.51
N ASN A 305 -6.40 -32.10 27.19
CA ASN A 305 -5.79 -33.33 27.71
C ASN A 305 -6.55 -33.94 28.89
N ALA A 306 -7.19 -33.13 29.74
CA ALA A 306 -8.02 -33.61 30.85
C ALA A 306 -9.34 -34.26 30.37
N GLN A 307 -9.90 -33.81 29.24
CA GLN A 307 -11.11 -34.38 28.63
C GLN A 307 -10.86 -35.76 27.99
N LEU A 308 -9.61 -36.11 27.68
CA LEU A 308 -9.22 -37.43 27.17
C LEU A 308 -9.07 -38.50 28.28
N SER A 309 -9.12 -38.10 29.55
CA SER A 309 -8.97 -38.97 30.72
C SER A 309 -10.26 -39.11 31.52
N HIS A 310 -11.38 -39.45 30.86
CA HIS A 310 -12.56 -39.99 31.56
C HIS A 310 -12.47 -41.53 31.62
N PRO A 311 -12.46 -42.16 32.81
CA PRO A 311 -12.27 -43.60 32.93
C PRO A 311 -13.61 -44.32 32.77
N THR A 312 -13.84 -44.95 31.62
CA THR A 312 -14.90 -45.96 31.49
C THR A 312 -14.38 -47.26 32.12
N GLN A 313 -14.87 -47.56 33.32
CA GLN A 313 -14.68 -48.84 33.98
C GLN A 313 -15.27 -49.98 33.13
N ARG A 314 -14.42 -50.93 32.73
CA ARG A 314 -14.80 -52.34 32.65
C ARG A 314 -13.55 -53.23 32.84
N SER A 315 -13.56 -53.95 33.96
CA SER A 315 -12.76 -55.14 34.28
C SER A 315 -12.89 -56.21 33.16
N ASP A 316 -11.92 -57.07 32.81
CA ASP A 316 -10.95 -57.82 33.64
C ASP A 316 -9.80 -58.43 32.76
N PRO A 317 -8.83 -59.23 33.30
CA PRO A 317 -7.39 -59.04 33.06
C PRO A 317 -6.73 -60.06 32.11
N SER A 318 -5.57 -59.71 31.53
CA SER A 318 -4.50 -60.69 31.29
C SER A 318 -3.12 -60.06 31.06
N ALA A 319 -2.20 -60.41 31.95
CA ALA A 319 -0.76 -60.65 31.77
C ALA A 319 0.13 -59.68 30.95
N ASN A 320 0.98 -58.97 31.70
CA ASN A 320 2.42 -58.76 31.50
C ASN A 320 2.99 -58.75 30.06
N LYS A 321 3.59 -57.62 29.68
CA LYS A 321 5.03 -57.56 29.40
C LYS A 321 5.59 -56.13 29.41
N LYS A 322 6.82 -56.06 29.90
CA LYS A 322 7.67 -54.91 30.15
C LYS A 322 8.35 -54.38 28.87
N THR A 323 8.53 -53.05 28.86
CA THR A 323 9.73 -52.31 28.40
C THR A 323 9.89 -51.94 26.91
N GLN A 324 10.05 -50.61 26.75
CA GLN A 324 10.74 -49.82 25.71
C GLN A 324 10.18 -49.80 24.28
N GLN A 325 9.74 -48.61 23.85
CA GLN A 325 10.27 -47.99 22.62
C GLN A 325 9.89 -46.51 22.53
N GLU A 326 10.94 -45.70 22.38
CA GLU A 326 11.07 -44.53 21.50
C GLU A 326 9.90 -43.53 21.41
N SER A 327 10.21 -42.30 21.83
CA SER A 327 9.54 -41.06 21.45
C SER A 327 9.62 -40.85 19.92
N GLU A 328 8.80 -41.57 19.17
CA GLU A 328 8.40 -41.16 17.83
C GLU A 328 7.42 -39.99 17.97
N GLY A 329 7.73 -38.87 17.30
CA GLY A 329 6.89 -37.68 17.31
C GLY A 329 5.45 -38.05 16.98
N ALA A 330 4.53 -37.65 17.85
CA ALA A 330 3.10 -37.82 17.65
C ALA A 330 2.69 -37.08 16.36
N SER A 331 2.81 -37.76 15.22
CA SER A 331 2.23 -37.35 13.97
C SER A 331 0.72 -37.43 14.17
N LEU A 332 0.14 -36.29 14.55
CA LEU A 332 -1.30 -36.09 14.67
C LEU A 332 -1.97 -36.74 13.46
N ARG A 333 -2.77 -37.78 13.70
CA ARG A 333 -3.46 -38.46 12.62
C ARG A 333 -4.44 -37.46 12.03
N PHE A 334 -4.53 -37.40 10.70
CA PHE A 334 -5.42 -36.48 9.98
C PHE A 334 -6.88 -36.56 10.48
N THR A 335 -7.30 -37.72 10.99
CA THR A 335 -8.61 -37.94 11.64
C THR A 335 -8.84 -37.11 12.89
N ASP A 336 -7.79 -36.84 13.67
CA ASP A 336 -7.87 -36.06 14.92
C ASP A 336 -7.87 -34.55 14.63
N LEU A 337 -7.36 -34.14 13.46
CA LEU A 337 -7.48 -32.78 12.96
C LEU A 337 -8.89 -32.50 12.41
N ILE A 338 -9.53 -33.49 11.78
CA ILE A 338 -10.90 -33.37 11.24
C ILE A 338 -11.91 -33.06 12.35
N THR A 339 -11.77 -33.66 13.54
CA THR A 339 -12.67 -33.40 14.67
C THR A 339 -12.52 -31.98 15.24
N CYS A 340 -11.38 -31.31 15.00
CA CYS A 340 -11.14 -29.92 15.42
C CYS A 340 -11.68 -28.89 14.42
N VAL A 341 -11.97 -29.27 13.17
CA VAL A 341 -12.45 -28.35 12.11
C VAL A 341 -13.72 -27.60 12.51
N PRO A 342 -14.75 -28.21 13.11
CA PRO A 342 -15.96 -27.47 13.54
C PRO A 342 -15.64 -26.37 14.55
N ASN A 343 -14.72 -26.63 15.49
CA ASN A 343 -14.31 -25.66 16.51
C ASN A 343 -13.51 -24.52 15.90
N ILE A 344 -12.63 -24.80 14.94
CA ILE A 344 -11.86 -23.77 14.20
C ILE A 344 -12.80 -22.91 13.35
N VAL A 345 -13.77 -23.53 12.67
CA VAL A 345 -14.77 -22.80 11.90
C VAL A 345 -15.63 -21.94 12.82
N GLN A 346 -16.05 -22.45 13.98
CA GLN A 346 -16.80 -21.68 14.97
C GLN A 346 -15.96 -20.53 15.54
N ALA A 347 -14.68 -20.76 15.85
CA ALA A 347 -13.75 -19.73 16.29
C ALA A 347 -13.57 -18.63 15.23
N SER A 348 -13.40 -18.99 13.97
CA SER A 348 -13.30 -18.03 12.86
C SER A 348 -14.59 -17.20 12.67
N ARG A 349 -15.76 -17.79 12.94
CA ARG A 349 -17.05 -17.08 12.90
C ARG A 349 -17.18 -16.11 14.08
N THR A 350 -16.76 -16.52 15.27
CA THR A 350 -16.74 -15.63 16.44
C THR A 350 -15.74 -14.49 16.29
N GLU A 351 -14.59 -14.75 15.67
CA GLU A 351 -13.60 -13.72 15.36
C GLU A 351 -14.20 -12.67 14.41
N ARG A 352 -14.84 -13.12 13.33
CA ARG A 352 -15.52 -12.22 12.39
C ARG A 352 -16.64 -11.42 13.06
N SER A 353 -17.45 -12.04 13.92
CA SER A 353 -18.50 -11.32 14.64
C SER A 353 -17.93 -10.31 15.64
N LEU A 354 -16.84 -10.65 16.33
CA LEU A 354 -16.15 -9.71 17.24
C LEU A 354 -15.51 -8.55 16.48
N ILE A 355 -14.89 -8.78 15.33
CA ILE A 355 -14.34 -7.71 14.48
C ILE A 355 -15.46 -6.80 14.00
N GLN A 356 -16.59 -7.36 13.59
CA GLN A 356 -17.76 -6.58 13.18
C GLN A 356 -18.29 -5.74 14.36
N GLN A 357 -18.45 -6.33 15.54
CA GLN A 357 -18.88 -5.61 16.74
C GLN A 357 -17.88 -4.50 17.14
N ALA A 358 -16.58 -4.78 17.10
CA ALA A 358 -15.55 -3.79 17.40
C ALA A 358 -15.57 -2.62 16.40
N SER A 359 -15.75 -2.91 15.11
CA SER A 359 -15.89 -1.87 14.08
C SER A 359 -17.15 -1.02 14.28
N TYR A 360 -18.26 -1.66 14.65
CA TYR A 360 -19.52 -0.98 14.97
C TYR A 360 -19.36 -0.07 16.19
N LEU A 361 -18.76 -0.57 17.28
CA LEU A 361 -18.52 0.22 18.48
C LEU A 361 -17.57 1.39 18.23
N ARG A 362 -16.50 1.20 17.44
CA ARG A 362 -15.61 2.31 17.05
C ARG A 362 -16.36 3.38 16.27
N ARG A 363 -17.24 2.98 15.34
CA ARG A 363 -18.08 3.91 14.60
C ARG A 363 -19.06 4.64 15.53
N GLN A 364 -19.73 3.94 16.43
CA GLN A 364 -20.63 4.56 17.40
C GLN A 364 -19.89 5.53 18.33
N LEU A 365 -18.69 5.17 18.78
CA LEU A 365 -17.86 6.05 19.61
C LEU A 365 -17.41 7.28 18.82
N GLY A 366 -17.02 7.11 17.56
CA GLY A 366 -16.71 8.22 16.65
C GLY A 366 -17.88 9.19 16.52
N VAL A 367 -19.08 8.68 16.19
CA VAL A 367 -20.30 9.49 16.11
C VAL A 367 -20.60 10.20 17.43
N ALA A 368 -20.55 9.48 18.56
CA ALA A 368 -20.78 10.08 19.87
C ALA A 368 -19.72 11.15 20.23
N SER A 369 -18.47 10.97 19.80
CA SER A 369 -17.40 11.94 20.03
C SER A 369 -17.55 13.19 19.17
N ASP A 370 -18.01 13.04 17.93
CA ASP A 370 -18.33 14.17 17.06
C ASP A 370 -19.56 14.93 17.57
N ASP A 371 -20.61 14.22 17.98
CA ASP A 371 -21.79 14.83 18.61
C ASP A 371 -21.40 15.59 19.90
N MET A 372 -20.53 15.01 20.72
CA MET A 372 -20.00 15.68 21.90
C MET A 372 -19.18 16.92 21.53
N ARG A 373 -18.36 16.86 20.48
CA ARG A 373 -17.57 18.02 20.02
C ARG A 373 -18.47 19.14 19.51
N VAL A 374 -19.49 18.81 18.71
CA VAL A 374 -20.47 19.78 18.20
C VAL A 374 -21.26 20.42 19.34
N THR A 375 -21.71 19.62 20.31
CA THR A 375 -22.43 20.15 21.48
C THR A 375 -21.54 21.03 22.35
N ILE A 376 -20.28 20.66 22.58
CA ILE A 376 -19.30 21.50 23.31
C ILE A 376 -19.05 22.80 22.55
N GLN A 377 -18.86 22.76 21.24
CA GLN A 377 -18.62 23.96 20.43
C GLN A 377 -19.84 24.88 20.41
N ARG A 378 -21.05 24.32 20.34
CA ARG A 378 -22.29 25.09 20.47
C ARG A 378 -22.39 25.75 21.85
N LEU A 379 -22.16 24.99 22.92
CA LEU A 379 -22.14 25.53 24.29
C LEU A 379 -21.06 26.60 24.45
N ALA A 380 -19.94 26.50 23.74
CA ALA A 380 -18.85 27.47 23.79
C ALA A 380 -19.26 28.77 23.09
N GLY A 381 -19.95 28.68 21.96
CA GLY A 381 -20.55 29.83 21.29
C GLY A 381 -21.66 30.51 22.09
N GLU A 382 -22.41 29.75 22.92
CA GLU A 382 -23.45 30.28 23.80
C GLU A 382 -22.89 30.83 25.14
N SER A 383 -21.68 30.41 25.54
CA SER A 383 -21.06 30.76 26.81
C SER A 383 -20.15 31.97 26.68
N TYR A 384 -20.37 32.99 27.52
CA TYR A 384 -19.43 34.11 27.67
C TYR A 384 -18.21 33.76 28.55
N LEU A 385 -18.14 32.54 29.09
CA LEU A 385 -17.08 32.12 30.00
C LEU A 385 -15.84 31.61 29.25
N VAL A 386 -16.04 31.05 28.06
CA VAL A 386 -15.03 30.30 27.30
C VAL A 386 -14.94 30.86 25.88
N PRO A 387 -13.75 30.91 25.25
CA PRO A 387 -13.62 31.34 23.86
C PRO A 387 -14.47 30.47 22.90
N PRO A 388 -15.01 31.04 21.80
CA PRO A 388 -15.87 30.31 20.85
C PRO A 388 -15.15 29.17 20.13
N ASP A 389 -13.81 29.18 20.11
CA ASP A 389 -12.97 28.15 19.49
C ASP A 389 -12.61 26.98 20.44
N ALA A 390 -13.15 26.98 21.67
CA ALA A 390 -12.87 25.92 22.64
C ALA A 390 -13.61 24.62 22.28
N SER A 391 -12.95 23.78 21.49
CA SER A 391 -13.44 22.45 21.12
C SER A 391 -13.15 21.38 22.18
N SER A 392 -12.28 21.65 23.16
CA SER A 392 -11.85 20.68 24.16
C SER A 392 -12.44 20.97 25.53
N MET A 393 -12.89 19.91 26.23
CA MET A 393 -13.36 19.99 27.62
C MET A 393 -12.26 20.51 28.58
N TYR A 394 -10.99 20.34 28.23
CA TYR A 394 -9.88 20.88 29.00
C TYR A 394 -9.85 22.41 29.01
N ASP A 395 -10.24 23.06 27.91
CA ASP A 395 -10.29 24.53 27.81
C ASP A 395 -11.42 25.09 28.70
N TRP A 396 -12.53 24.36 28.80
CA TRP A 396 -13.60 24.66 29.74
C TRP A 396 -13.15 24.58 31.20
N ALA A 397 -12.41 23.52 31.55
CA ALA A 397 -11.86 23.39 32.91
C ALA A 397 -10.88 24.52 33.24
N ARG A 398 -10.04 24.92 32.27
CA ARG A 398 -9.12 26.05 32.41
C ARG A 398 -9.86 27.38 32.55
N ALA A 399 -10.86 27.63 31.72
CA ALA A 399 -11.65 28.85 31.79
C ALA A 399 -12.45 28.96 33.11
N ALA A 400 -13.03 27.84 33.57
CA ALA A 400 -13.74 27.78 34.84
C ALA A 400 -12.82 28.09 36.02
N THR A 401 -11.62 27.50 36.05
CA THR A 401 -10.64 27.78 37.11
C THR A 401 -10.12 29.23 37.05
N ALA A 402 -9.87 29.78 35.85
CA ALA A 402 -9.48 31.17 35.70
C ALA A 402 -10.56 32.14 36.21
N LYS A 403 -11.82 31.92 35.84
CA LYS A 403 -12.95 32.75 36.28
C LYS A 403 -13.24 32.59 37.77
N SER A 404 -13.07 31.39 38.33
CA SER A 404 -13.14 31.17 39.78
C SER A 404 -12.08 32.00 40.51
N ASN A 405 -10.84 31.99 40.02
CA ASN A 405 -9.75 32.77 40.61
C ASN A 405 -9.99 34.28 40.51
N GLU A 406 -10.53 34.76 39.39
CA GLU A 406 -10.90 36.16 39.19
C GLU A 406 -12.01 36.58 40.18
N ASN A 407 -13.04 35.76 40.33
CA ASN A 407 -14.12 36.02 41.28
C ASN A 407 -13.64 35.98 42.73
N ASP A 408 -12.77 35.03 43.09
CA ASP A 408 -12.13 34.98 44.40
C ASP A 408 -11.31 36.25 44.69
N GLY A 409 -10.59 36.75 43.68
CA GLY A 409 -9.87 38.03 43.75
C GLY A 409 -10.82 39.19 44.01
N PHE A 410 -11.86 39.33 43.18
CA PHE A 410 -12.88 40.38 43.31
C PHE A 410 -13.57 40.37 44.67
N VAL A 411 -13.99 39.19 45.16
CA VAL A 411 -14.63 39.04 46.48
C VAL A 411 -13.67 39.44 47.59
N ARG A 412 -12.40 39.04 47.53
CA ARG A 412 -11.39 39.45 48.52
C ARG A 412 -11.17 40.96 48.53
N GLU A 413 -11.08 41.58 47.36
CA GLU A 413 -10.94 43.05 47.25
C GLU A 413 -12.15 43.77 47.85
N GLN A 414 -13.37 43.32 47.55
CA GLN A 414 -14.59 43.88 48.14
C GLN A 414 -14.66 43.67 49.65
N LEU A 415 -14.23 42.51 50.16
CA LEU A 415 -14.16 42.24 51.60
C LEU A 415 -13.11 43.13 52.29
N LEU A 416 -11.96 43.38 51.66
CA LEU A 416 -10.94 44.28 52.19
C LEU A 416 -11.42 45.73 52.18
N ALA A 417 -12.04 46.19 51.09
CA ALA A 417 -12.63 47.53 51.02
C ALA A 417 -13.74 47.72 52.06
N GLY A 418 -14.61 46.70 52.21
CA GLY A 418 -15.63 46.65 53.26
C GLY A 418 -15.02 46.74 54.66
N ARG A 419 -13.98 45.95 54.94
CA ARG A 419 -13.28 46.00 56.23
C ARG A 419 -12.64 47.36 56.50
N GLN A 420 -11.98 47.96 55.51
CA GLN A 420 -11.42 49.31 55.63
C GLN A 420 -12.50 50.34 55.92
N SER A 421 -13.66 50.27 55.25
CA SER A 421 -14.78 51.18 55.53
C SER A 421 -15.32 51.00 56.96
N ILE A 422 -15.41 49.77 57.46
CA ILE A 422 -15.83 49.47 58.84
C ILE A 422 -14.82 50.04 59.83
N ASP A 423 -13.52 49.86 59.58
CA ASP A 423 -12.46 50.38 60.44
C ASP A 423 -12.48 51.92 60.47
N MET A 424 -12.70 52.58 59.32
CA MET A 424 -12.86 54.04 59.24
C MET A 424 -14.09 54.53 60.02
N VAL A 425 -15.22 53.81 59.93
CA VAL A 425 -16.42 54.12 60.72
C VAL A 425 -16.13 53.92 62.21
N ARG A 426 -15.44 52.85 62.60
CA ARG A 426 -15.05 52.58 63.99
C ARG A 426 -14.14 53.67 64.56
N ASP A 427 -13.19 54.15 63.77
CA ASP A 427 -12.31 55.26 64.13
C ASP A 427 -13.07 56.58 64.26
N SER A 428 -14.07 56.83 63.40
CA SER A 428 -14.92 58.00 63.51
C SER A 428 -15.81 57.96 64.77
N LEU A 429 -16.29 56.76 65.14
CA LEU A 429 -17.12 56.53 66.32
C LEU A 429 -16.31 56.68 67.60
N SER A 430 -15.10 56.13 67.67
CA SER A 430 -14.21 56.30 68.83
C SER A 430 -13.83 57.77 69.05
N LYS A 431 -13.59 58.54 67.97
CA LYS A 431 -13.38 59.99 68.04
C LYS A 431 -14.62 60.74 68.53
N ALA A 432 -15.82 60.33 68.11
CA ALA A 432 -17.07 60.93 68.58
C ALA A 432 -17.34 60.63 70.06
N GLU A 433 -17.08 59.40 70.51
CA GLU A 433 -17.16 59.01 71.91
C GLU A 433 -16.15 59.77 72.78
N ALA A 434 -14.90 59.91 72.33
CA ALA A 434 -13.89 60.71 73.04
C ALA A 434 -14.32 62.18 73.17
N LYS A 435 -14.89 62.78 72.11
CA LYS A 435 -15.47 64.13 72.18
C LYS A 435 -16.64 64.22 73.15
N LYS A 436 -17.52 63.21 73.17
CA LYS A 436 -18.64 63.14 74.12
C LYS A 436 -18.14 63.07 75.57
N LEU A 437 -17.11 62.27 75.85
CA LEU A 437 -16.49 62.19 77.18
C LEU A 437 -15.85 63.52 77.58
N ALA A 438 -15.11 64.17 76.68
CA ALA A 438 -14.54 65.50 76.95
C ALA A 438 -15.63 66.56 77.23
N MET A 439 -16.73 66.54 76.48
CA MET A 439 -17.89 67.39 76.74
C MET A 439 -18.57 67.09 78.07
N GLN A 440 -18.63 65.83 78.50
CA GLN A 440 -19.16 65.45 79.80
C GLN A 440 -18.27 65.92 80.95
N GLN A 441 -16.94 65.86 80.79
CA GLN A 441 -15.99 66.42 81.77
C GLN A 441 -16.17 67.93 81.91
N LEU A 442 -16.35 68.66 80.81
CA LEU A 442 -16.65 70.10 80.84
C LEU A 442 -18.00 70.44 81.50
N ARG A 443 -18.94 69.48 81.57
CA ARG A 443 -20.25 69.68 82.18
C ARG A 443 -20.31 69.29 83.66
N GLY A 444 -19.22 68.73 84.21
CA GLY A 444 -19.11 68.24 85.58
C GLY A 444 -18.48 69.19 86.60
N ASP A 445 -18.00 70.37 86.19
CA ASP A 445 -17.35 71.37 87.06
C ASP A 445 -18.26 72.57 87.41
N VAL A 446 -19.52 72.32 87.80
CA VAL A 446 -20.41 73.35 88.39
C VAL A 446 -20.91 72.91 89.75
#